data_AF-A0A3C0GQL7-F1
#
_entry.id   AF-A0A3C0GQL7-F1
#
_cell.length_a   1.000
_cell.length_b   1.000
_cell.length_c   1.000
_cell.angle_alpha   90.00
_cell.angle_beta   90.00
_cell.angle_gamma   90.00
#
_symmetry.space_group_name_H-M   'P 1'
#
loop_
_entity.id
_entity.type
_entity.pdbx_description
1 polymer ?
#
loop_
_entity_poly.entity_id
_entity_poly.type
_entity_poly.pdbx_seq_one_letter_code
_entity_poly.pdbx_strand_id
1 'polypeptide(L)'
;MSPFAVLTLIAVPIMLALGYLHWRTERSEALHALRRSHPQRPLSEEERAALAPIRAITGAAHDDQVQRLSGALDPGSAVAVGDWPFHRIQRAGVEALLPFDGWRHLAAANHAELVMAGAVAWVVRLNGFHVVAAQARCERNAAKRPFPYWH
;
A
#
# COMPACT_ATOMS: atom_id res chain seq x y z
N MET A 1 -41.79 -1.37 21.16
CA MET A 1 -40.54 -1.99 20.67
C MET A 1 -40.25 -3.20 21.54
N SER A 2 -39.95 -4.36 20.97
CA SER A 2 -39.63 -5.55 21.76
C SER A 2 -38.25 -5.42 22.43
N PRO A 3 -38.04 -6.00 23.61
CA PRO A 3 -36.73 -5.97 24.30
C PRO A 3 -35.61 -6.57 23.44
N PHE A 4 -35.94 -7.57 22.62
CA PHE A 4 -35.03 -8.15 21.63
C PHE A 4 -34.58 -7.14 20.55
N ALA A 5 -35.50 -6.31 20.04
CA ALA A 5 -35.15 -5.31 19.03
C ALA A 5 -34.19 -4.24 19.58
N VAL A 6 -34.36 -3.85 20.84
CA VAL A 6 -33.47 -2.90 21.53
C VAL A 6 -32.09 -3.52 21.78
N LEU A 7 -32.04 -4.78 22.22
CA LEU A 7 -30.79 -5.52 22.40
C LEU A 7 -30.01 -5.66 21.10
N THR A 8 -30.67 -6.02 19.99
CA THR A 8 -30.01 -6.14 18.68
C THR A 8 -29.50 -4.78 18.18
N LEU A 9 -30.27 -3.71 18.38
CA LEU A 9 -29.89 -2.35 17.98
C LEU A 9 -28.63 -1.86 18.69
N ILE A 10 -28.36 -2.35 19.90
CA ILE A 10 -27.17 -2.00 20.69
C ILE A 10 -26.03 -3.00 20.43
N ALA A 11 -26.32 -4.30 20.34
CA ALA A 11 -25.29 -5.33 20.20
C ALA A 11 -24.57 -5.26 18.85
N VAL A 12 -25.28 -5.00 17.75
CA VAL A 12 -24.68 -4.91 16.41
C VAL A 12 -23.62 -3.79 16.31
N PRO A 13 -23.90 -2.52 16.69
CA PRO A 13 -22.89 -1.47 16.61
C PRO A 13 -21.72 -1.71 17.57
N ILE A 14 -21.95 -2.30 18.75
CA ILE A 14 -20.86 -2.68 19.66
C ILE A 14 -19.96 -3.74 19.01
N MET A 15 -20.55 -4.78 18.42
CA MET A 15 -19.80 -5.82 17.72
C MET A 15 -18.98 -5.26 16.55
N LEU A 16 -19.58 -4.35 15.75
CA LEU A 16 -18.87 -3.66 14.67
C LEU A 16 -17.74 -2.77 15.19
N ALA A 17 -17.98 -2.03 16.29
CA ALA A 17 -16.97 -1.17 16.89
C ALA A 17 -15.79 -1.97 17.47
N LEU A 18 -16.07 -3.10 18.14
CA LEU A 18 -15.04 -4.01 18.65
C LEU A 18 -14.25 -4.64 17.51
N GLY A 19 -14.92 -5.11 16.46
CA GLY A 19 -14.25 -5.64 15.27
C GLY A 19 -13.36 -4.59 14.59
N TYR A 20 -13.85 -3.36 14.45
CA TYR A 20 -13.08 -2.24 13.91
C TYR A 20 -11.86 -1.90 14.78
N LEU A 21 -12.03 -1.86 16.11
CA LEU A 21 -10.95 -1.56 17.03
C LEU A 21 -9.88 -2.66 17.03
N HIS A 22 -10.30 -3.92 17.00
CA HIS A 22 -9.40 -5.06 16.88
C HIS A 22 -8.60 -5.01 15.58
N TRP A 23 -9.27 -4.79 14.45
CA TRP A 23 -8.60 -4.63 13.17
C TRP A 23 -7.62 -3.43 13.16
N ARG A 24 -7.99 -2.31 13.78
CA ARG A 24 -7.12 -1.13 13.88
C ARG A 24 -5.89 -1.40 14.75
N THR A 25 -6.05 -2.10 15.86
CA THR A 25 -4.96 -2.44 16.77
C THR A 25 -3.97 -3.39 16.12
N GLU A 26 -4.45 -4.47 15.49
CA GLU A 26 -3.60 -5.40 14.74
C GLU A 26 -2.81 -4.70 13.63
N ARG A 27 -3.46 -3.79 12.88
CA ARG A 27 -2.78 -2.97 11.86
C ARG A 27 -1.69 -2.09 12.45
N SER A 28 -1.96 -1.44 13.58
CA SER A 28 -0.99 -0.58 14.25
C SER A 28 0.20 -1.39 14.76
N GLU A 29 -0.04 -2.55 15.36
CA GLU A 29 1.03 -3.42 15.87
C GLU A 29 1.92 -3.95 14.76
N ALA A 30 1.32 -4.38 13.65
CA ALA A 30 2.03 -4.81 12.45
C ALA A 30 2.91 -3.69 11.86
N LEU A 31 2.36 -2.48 11.75
CA LEU A 31 3.09 -1.31 11.27
C LEU A 31 4.24 -0.95 12.22
N HIS A 32 4.01 -1.00 13.53
CA HIS A 32 5.04 -0.77 14.52
C HIS A 32 6.13 -1.84 14.52
N ALA A 33 5.76 -3.11 14.32
CA ALA A 33 6.72 -4.20 14.18
C ALA A 33 7.59 -4.01 12.93
N LEU A 34 6.98 -3.58 11.82
CA LEU A 34 7.72 -3.24 10.60
C LEU A 34 8.65 -2.05 10.82
N ARG A 35 8.17 -0.94 11.42
CA ARG A 35 9.02 0.21 11.79
C ARG A 35 10.18 -0.14 12.72
N ARG A 36 10.01 -1.15 13.58
CA ARG A 36 11.07 -1.67 14.46
C ARG A 36 12.04 -2.62 13.75
N SER A 37 11.69 -3.11 12.56
CA SER A 37 12.60 -3.92 11.75
C SER A 37 13.77 -3.05 11.26
N HIS A 38 14.97 -3.62 11.27
CA HIS A 38 16.17 -2.87 10.93
C HIS A 38 16.08 -2.30 9.51
N PRO A 39 16.25 -0.97 9.34
CA PRO A 39 16.44 -0.36 8.04
C PRO A 39 17.61 -1.05 7.34
N GLN A 40 17.40 -1.49 6.12
CA GLN A 40 18.47 -2.19 5.41
C GLN A 40 19.36 -1.26 4.62
N ARG A 41 18.77 -0.20 4.06
CA ARG A 41 19.48 0.77 3.25
C ARG A 41 18.74 2.10 3.17
N PRO A 42 19.45 3.20 2.91
CA PRO A 42 18.81 4.45 2.53
C PRO A 42 18.12 4.33 1.16
N LEU A 43 17.07 5.13 0.98
CA LEU A 43 16.40 5.35 -0.29
C LEU A 43 17.33 6.17 -1.21
N SER A 44 17.50 5.72 -2.46
CA SER A 44 18.31 6.45 -3.44
C SER A 44 17.56 7.68 -3.97
N GLU A 45 18.31 8.65 -4.52
CA GLU A 45 17.72 9.86 -5.11
C GLU A 45 16.82 9.52 -6.31
N GLU A 46 17.20 8.54 -7.13
CA GLU A 46 16.39 8.06 -8.25
C GLU A 46 15.06 7.46 -7.77
N GLU A 47 15.10 6.65 -6.71
CA GLU A 47 13.88 6.08 -6.13
C GLU A 47 12.99 7.16 -5.50
N ARG A 48 13.60 8.17 -4.84
CA ARG A 48 12.87 9.32 -4.29
C ARG A 48 12.19 10.12 -5.41
N ALA A 49 12.89 10.37 -6.51
CA ALA A 49 12.31 11.02 -7.69
C ALA A 49 11.16 10.19 -8.29
N ALA A 50 11.31 8.87 -8.35
CA ALA A 50 10.28 7.97 -8.87
C ALA A 50 9.03 7.84 -8.00
N LEU A 51 9.15 8.12 -6.70
CA LEU A 51 8.02 8.21 -5.78
C LEU A 51 7.35 9.59 -5.76
N ALA A 52 7.95 10.61 -6.38
CA ALA A 52 7.39 11.96 -6.38
C ALA A 52 5.95 12.06 -6.95
N PRO A 53 5.57 11.32 -8.02
CA PRO A 53 4.18 11.31 -8.50
C PRO A 53 3.21 10.74 -7.46
N ILE A 54 3.62 9.71 -6.72
CA ILE A 54 2.81 9.10 -5.66
C ILE A 54 2.65 10.07 -4.50
N ARG A 55 3.70 10.80 -4.14
CA ARG A 55 3.63 11.88 -3.14
C ARG A 55 2.67 12.98 -3.56
N ALA A 56 2.73 13.41 -4.81
CA ALA A 56 1.83 14.44 -5.34
C ALA A 56 0.36 14.01 -5.29
N ILE A 57 0.10 12.72 -5.54
CA ILE A 57 -1.24 12.13 -5.53
C ILE A 57 -1.77 11.91 -4.11
N THR A 58 -0.97 11.28 -3.25
CA THR A 58 -1.40 10.84 -1.92
C THR A 58 -1.28 11.93 -0.86
N GLY A 59 -0.46 12.96 -1.12
CA GLY A 59 -0.12 14.01 -0.16
C GLY A 59 0.73 13.53 1.02
N ALA A 60 1.07 12.24 1.09
CA ALA A 60 1.79 11.67 2.22
C ALA A 60 3.31 11.74 2.01
N ALA A 61 4.04 12.17 3.03
CA ALA A 61 5.49 12.03 3.06
C ALA A 61 5.89 10.59 3.38
N HIS A 62 7.02 10.15 2.85
CA HIS A 62 7.64 8.87 3.18
C HIS A 62 8.97 9.09 3.89
N ASP A 63 9.38 8.09 4.67
CA ASP A 63 10.70 8.04 5.28
C ASP A 63 11.79 7.79 4.20
N ASP A 64 13.04 8.11 4.55
CA ASP A 64 14.20 7.91 3.68
C ASP A 64 14.86 6.53 3.84
N GLN A 65 14.21 5.63 4.58
CA GLN A 65 14.75 4.34 4.96
C GLN A 65 13.94 3.20 4.34
N VAL A 66 14.64 2.30 3.66
CA VAL A 66 14.04 1.13 3.01
C VAL A 66 14.06 -0.06 3.98
N GLN A 67 12.90 -0.69 4.10
CA GLN A 67 12.67 -1.88 4.89
C GLN A 67 12.28 -3.05 3.99
N ARG A 68 12.57 -4.29 4.42
CA ARG A 68 12.19 -5.51 3.68
C ARG A 68 10.99 -6.19 4.32
N LEU A 69 10.10 -6.67 3.47
CA LEU A 69 8.94 -7.47 3.83
C LEU A 69 8.88 -8.70 2.90
N SER A 70 9.16 -9.90 3.43
CA SER A 70 9.26 -11.14 2.62
C SER A 70 8.22 -12.20 3.00
N GLY A 71 7.37 -12.64 2.07
CA GLY A 71 6.29 -13.62 2.24
C GLY A 71 5.05 -13.36 1.36
N ALA A 72 3.96 -14.09 1.57
CA ALA A 72 2.74 -13.96 0.75
C ALA A 72 2.09 -12.58 0.93
N LEU A 73 1.92 -11.86 -0.17
CA LEU A 73 1.15 -10.61 -0.24
C LEU A 73 -0.23 -10.99 -0.74
N ASP A 74 -1.30 -10.55 -0.06
CA ASP A 74 -2.67 -10.89 -0.47
C ASP A 74 -3.08 -10.04 -1.68
N PRO A 75 -3.15 -10.61 -2.90
CA PRO A 75 -3.58 -9.88 -4.08
C PRO A 75 -5.08 -9.56 -4.05
N GLY A 76 -5.89 -10.25 -3.23
CA GLY A 76 -7.32 -9.99 -3.06
C GLY A 76 -7.63 -8.64 -2.42
N SER A 77 -6.63 -7.97 -1.86
CA SER A 77 -6.71 -6.59 -1.36
C SER A 77 -6.35 -5.52 -2.42
N ALA A 78 -5.92 -5.93 -3.62
CA ALA A 78 -5.64 -5.06 -4.76
C ALA A 78 -6.94 -4.47 -5.34
N VAL A 79 -7.49 -3.51 -4.62
CA VAL A 79 -8.49 -2.60 -5.17
C VAL A 79 -7.74 -1.71 -6.16
N ALA A 80 -7.93 -1.97 -7.46
CA ALA A 80 -7.60 -1.01 -8.49
C ALA A 80 -8.52 0.20 -8.26
N VAL A 81 -7.95 1.29 -7.75
CA VAL A 81 -8.69 2.54 -7.63
C VAL A 81 -8.68 3.16 -9.03
N GLY A 82 -9.61 2.81 -9.91
CA GLY A 82 -9.70 3.36 -11.28
C GLY A 82 -8.39 3.31 -12.09
N ASP A 83 -8.15 4.32 -12.92
CA ASP A 83 -6.91 4.53 -13.72
C ASP A 83 -5.71 5.02 -12.87
N TRP A 84 -5.79 4.93 -11.54
CA TRP A 84 -4.76 5.47 -10.66
C TRP A 84 -3.49 4.61 -10.69
N PRO A 85 -2.31 5.24 -10.57
CA PRO A 85 -1.03 4.57 -10.79
C PRO A 85 -0.56 3.74 -9.58
N PHE A 86 -1.46 3.17 -8.78
CA PHE A 86 -1.08 2.28 -7.67
C PHE A 86 -2.19 1.33 -7.23
N HIS A 87 -1.78 0.19 -6.67
CA HIS A 87 -2.64 -0.84 -6.09
C HIS A 87 -2.38 -0.98 -4.60
N ARG A 88 -3.42 -1.25 -3.81
CA ARG A 88 -3.27 -1.54 -2.38
C ARG A 88 -2.98 -3.02 -2.18
N ILE A 89 -2.01 -3.38 -1.36
CA ILE A 89 -1.73 -4.76 -0.99
C ILE A 89 -1.63 -4.85 0.52
N GLN A 90 -2.09 -5.95 1.11
CA GLN A 90 -2.03 -6.16 2.55
C GLN A 90 -1.20 -7.40 2.87
N ARG A 91 -0.40 -7.28 3.92
CA ARG A 91 0.27 -8.43 4.52
C ARG A 91 0.50 -8.23 6.01
N ALA A 92 0.11 -9.24 6.79
CA ALA A 92 0.32 -9.31 8.23
C ALA A 92 -0.07 -8.01 8.94
N GLY A 93 -1.19 -7.39 8.55
CA GLY A 93 -1.66 -6.11 9.12
C GLY A 93 -1.04 -4.84 8.52
N VAL A 94 0.00 -4.94 7.68
CA VAL A 94 0.60 -3.80 6.98
C VAL A 94 -0.09 -3.60 5.63
N GLU A 95 -0.58 -2.39 5.41
CA GLU A 95 -1.09 -1.94 4.12
C GLU A 95 0.03 -1.27 3.33
N ALA A 96 0.27 -1.73 2.11
CA ALA A 96 1.27 -1.15 1.22
C ALA A 96 0.65 -0.71 -0.11
N LEU A 97 1.16 0.38 -0.66
CA LEU A 97 0.85 0.87 -1.99
C LEU A 97 1.90 0.38 -2.96
N LEU A 98 1.41 -0.24 -4.02
CA LEU A 98 2.19 -0.86 -5.08
C LEU A 98 2.12 0.05 -6.32
N PRO A 99 3.21 0.76 -6.66
CA PRO A 99 3.18 1.72 -7.75
C PRO A 99 3.05 1.06 -9.12
N PHE A 100 2.45 1.80 -10.06
CA PHE A 100 2.39 1.52 -11.48
C PHE A 100 1.88 0.10 -11.78
N ASP A 101 2.65 -0.67 -12.56
CA ASP A 101 2.38 -2.04 -12.95
C ASP A 101 2.95 -3.07 -11.96
N GLY A 102 3.30 -2.67 -10.73
CA GLY A 102 3.93 -3.55 -9.75
C GLY A 102 3.10 -4.80 -9.41
N TRP A 103 1.78 -4.74 -9.58
CA TRP A 103 0.88 -5.88 -9.33
C TRP A 103 1.19 -7.09 -10.23
N ARG A 104 1.76 -6.85 -11.42
CA ARG A 104 2.18 -7.92 -12.34
C ARG A 104 3.35 -8.75 -11.83
N HIS A 105 4.02 -8.27 -10.78
CA HIS A 105 5.17 -8.93 -10.19
C HIS A 105 4.83 -9.66 -8.88
N LEU A 106 3.55 -9.74 -8.50
CA LEU A 106 3.11 -10.52 -7.35
C LEU A 106 3.26 -12.02 -7.61
N ALA A 107 3.76 -12.73 -6.61
CA ALA A 107 3.96 -14.18 -6.59
C ALA A 107 3.42 -14.77 -5.27
N ALA A 108 3.41 -16.10 -5.17
CA ALA A 108 3.00 -16.79 -3.93
C ALA A 108 3.91 -16.45 -2.74
N ALA A 109 5.20 -16.22 -3.00
CA ALA A 109 6.18 -15.73 -2.03
C ALA A 109 6.86 -14.49 -2.60
N ASN A 110 6.68 -13.35 -1.94
CA ASN A 110 7.18 -12.07 -2.40
C ASN A 110 8.34 -11.58 -1.55
N HIS A 111 9.26 -10.87 -2.17
CA HIS A 111 10.28 -10.08 -1.48
C HIS A 111 10.07 -8.63 -1.86
N ALA A 112 9.53 -7.85 -0.92
CA ALA A 112 9.26 -6.44 -1.12
C ALA A 112 10.27 -5.59 -0.36
N GLU A 113 10.76 -4.54 -1.02
CA GLU A 113 11.41 -3.40 -0.39
C GLU A 113 10.43 -2.23 -0.38
N LEU A 114 10.28 -1.60 0.77
CA LEU A 114 9.28 -0.59 1.00
C LEU A 114 9.82 0.56 1.86
N VAL A 115 9.23 1.74 1.68
CA VAL A 115 9.42 2.90 2.55
C VAL A 115 8.14 3.16 3.31
N MET A 116 8.25 3.61 4.56
CA MET A 116 7.08 3.90 5.37
C MET A 116 6.54 5.28 5.01
N ALA A 117 5.22 5.40 4.85
CA ALA A 117 4.53 6.64 4.52
C ALA A 117 3.29 6.81 5.40
N GLY A 118 3.50 7.33 6.61
CA GLY A 118 2.43 7.44 7.61
C GLY A 118 1.89 6.06 8.01
N ALA A 119 0.60 5.82 7.75
CA ALA A 119 -0.10 4.58 8.11
C ALA A 119 -0.01 3.47 7.03
N VAL A 120 0.62 3.76 5.89
CA VAL A 120 0.85 2.81 4.80
C VAL A 120 2.34 2.69 4.51
N ALA A 121 2.73 1.66 3.76
CA ALA A 121 4.06 1.55 3.18
C ALA A 121 3.98 1.78 1.66
N TRP A 122 5.03 2.29 1.02
CA TRP A 122 5.11 2.36 -0.43
C TRP A 122 6.17 1.39 -0.93
N VAL A 123 5.82 0.58 -1.91
CA VAL A 123 6.72 -0.43 -2.47
C VAL A 123 7.70 0.22 -3.44
N VAL A 124 8.98 0.06 -3.17
CA VAL A 124 10.10 0.51 -4.02
C VAL A 124 10.53 -0.62 -4.95
N ARG A 125 10.61 -1.85 -4.41
CA ARG A 125 10.93 -3.06 -5.18
C ARG A 125 10.01 -4.20 -4.77
N LEU A 126 9.68 -5.06 -5.73
CA LEU A 126 8.89 -6.26 -5.47
C LEU A 126 9.34 -7.35 -6.42
N ASN A 127 10.05 -8.36 -5.93
CA ASN A 127 10.61 -9.42 -6.79
C ASN A 127 11.44 -8.79 -7.95
N GLY A 128 10.95 -8.88 -9.19
CA GLY A 128 11.56 -8.26 -10.37
C GLY A 128 11.11 -6.81 -10.66
N PHE A 129 10.19 -6.25 -9.89
CA PHE A 129 9.73 -4.86 -10.01
C PHE A 129 10.72 -3.88 -9.37
N HIS A 130 10.91 -2.73 -10.02
CA HIS A 130 11.65 -1.58 -9.50
C HIS A 130 10.94 -0.29 -9.90
N VAL A 131 10.68 0.59 -8.93
CA VAL A 131 9.86 1.79 -9.10
C VAL A 131 10.41 2.76 -10.16
N VAL A 132 11.73 2.91 -10.26
CA VAL A 132 12.37 3.81 -11.24
C VAL A 132 12.15 3.28 -12.66
N ALA A 133 12.38 1.98 -12.88
CA ALA A 133 12.14 1.37 -14.18
C ALA A 133 10.66 1.42 -14.58
N ALA A 134 9.75 1.30 -13.61
CA ALA A 134 8.31 1.37 -13.83
C ALA A 134 7.85 2.79 -14.18
N GLN A 135 8.31 3.82 -13.46
CA GLN A 135 8.04 5.21 -13.79
C GLN A 135 8.50 5.53 -15.22
N ALA A 136 9.73 5.17 -15.57
CA ALA A 136 10.26 5.42 -16.91
C ALA A 136 9.43 4.71 -18.01
N ARG A 137 8.88 3.51 -17.74
CA ARG A 137 7.93 2.84 -18.65
C ARG A 137 6.63 3.63 -18.77
N CYS A 138 6.06 4.08 -17.66
CA CYS A 138 4.83 4.87 -17.65
C CYS A 138 4.99 6.19 -18.41
N GLU A 139 6.09 6.93 -18.21
CA GLU A 139 6.39 8.16 -18.94
C GLU A 139 6.53 7.91 -20.45
N ARG A 140 7.24 6.84 -20.85
CA ARG A 140 7.32 6.44 -22.27
C ARG A 140 5.96 6.08 -22.86
N ASN A 141 5.09 5.43 -22.09
CA ASN A 141 3.76 5.06 -22.54
C ASN A 141 2.83 6.29 -22.64
N ALA A 142 2.94 7.23 -21.71
CA ALA A 142 2.23 8.52 -21.77
C ALA A 142 2.67 9.35 -22.97
N ALA A 143 3.97 9.39 -23.29
CA ALA A 143 4.47 10.06 -24.50
C ALA A 143 3.95 9.44 -25.81
N LYS A 144 3.69 8.12 -25.83
CA LYS A 144 3.12 7.39 -26.98
C LYS A 144 1.60 7.49 -27.07
N ARG A 145 0.93 7.87 -25.98
CA ARG A 145 -0.50 8.12 -25.90
C ARG A 145 -0.70 9.55 -25.40
N PRO A 146 -0.48 10.58 -26.24
CA PRO A 146 -0.99 11.90 -25.91
C PRO A 146 -2.50 11.71 -25.77
N PHE A 147 -3.01 11.86 -24.55
CA PHE A 147 -4.38 11.52 -24.15
C PHE A 147 -5.44 11.80 -25.22
N PRO A 148 -6.50 10.97 -25.24
CA PRO A 148 -7.79 11.58 -25.41
C PRO A 148 -8.73 11.22 -24.24
N TYR A 149 -9.44 12.26 -23.79
CA TYR A 149 -10.67 12.29 -22.99
C TYR A 149 -10.59 12.14 -21.45
N TRP A 150 -10.92 13.24 -20.76
CA TRP A 150 -11.79 13.25 -19.59
C TRP A 150 -12.97 14.19 -19.93
N HIS A 151 -14.20 13.68 -19.82
CA HIS A 151 -15.43 14.46 -19.59
C HIS A 151 -15.96 14.03 -18.23
#